data_AF-W2ILM4-F1
#
_entry.id   AF-W2ILM4-F1
#
_cell.length_a   1.000
_cell.length_b   1.000
_cell.length_c   1.000
_cell.angle_alpha   90.00
_cell.angle_beta   90.00
_cell.angle_gamma   90.00
#
_symmetry.space_group_name_H-M   'P 1'
#
loop_
_entity.id
_entity.type
_entity.pdbx_description
1 polymer ?
#
loop_
_entity_poly.entity_id
_entity_poly.type
_entity_poly.pdbx_seq_one_letter_code
_entity_poly.pdbx_strand_id
1 'polypeptide(L)'
;MGFSPPAYAIPSGYKWLYTISPMKFPLSVMVALVFADCDELPTWNETTQMYENVGSNLGCQPMANSPADVGHITVKEYTEEYFGMEHDTIARNFGVVIGCIVVFRILGLLALRFVNHQKR
;
A
#
# COMPACT_ATOMS: atom_id res chain seq x y z
N MET A 1 -2.43 -4.04 -10.32
CA MET A 1 -1.86 -2.95 -9.52
C MET A 1 -1.13 -3.57 -8.33
N GLY A 2 0.05 -4.09 -8.60
CA GLY A 2 1.13 -4.35 -7.65
C GLY A 2 2.36 -3.80 -8.37
N PHE A 3 3.16 -2.97 -7.72
CA PHE A 3 4.31 -2.37 -8.38
C PHE A 3 5.35 -3.49 -8.58
N SER A 4 5.52 -3.89 -9.84
CA SER A 4 6.66 -4.67 -10.30
C SER A 4 7.50 -3.71 -11.14
N PRO A 5 8.68 -3.28 -10.69
CA PRO A 5 9.47 -3.78 -9.55
C PRO A 5 8.93 -3.31 -8.18
N PRO A 6 9.28 -4.03 -7.08
CA PRO A 6 8.85 -3.67 -5.73
C PRO A 6 9.27 -2.26 -5.35
N ALA A 7 8.62 -1.69 -4.34
CA ALA A 7 8.79 -0.29 -3.93
C ALA A 7 10.26 0.12 -3.72
N TYR A 8 11.09 -0.80 -3.19
CA TYR A 8 12.52 -0.58 -2.97
C TYR A 8 13.37 -0.59 -4.26
N ALA A 9 12.89 -1.23 -5.32
CA ALA A 9 13.62 -1.40 -6.58
C ALA A 9 13.19 -0.40 -7.67
N ILE A 10 12.36 0.60 -7.32
CA ILE A 10 11.97 1.68 -8.24
C ILE A 10 13.20 2.60 -8.47
N PRO A 11 13.63 2.81 -9.73
CA PRO A 11 14.74 3.72 -10.03
C PRO A 11 14.48 5.14 -9.51
N SER A 12 15.52 5.82 -9.02
CA SER A 12 15.40 7.14 -8.39
C SER A 12 14.66 8.17 -9.26
N GLY A 13 14.89 8.16 -10.58
CA GLY A 13 14.24 9.05 -11.54
C GLY A 13 12.72 8.84 -11.71
N TYR A 14 12.20 7.67 -11.32
CA TYR A 14 10.76 7.35 -11.40
C TYR A 14 10.08 7.28 -10.03
N LYS A 15 10.85 7.40 -8.93
CA LYS A 15 10.31 7.34 -7.56
C LYS A 15 9.26 8.43 -7.28
N TRP A 16 9.41 9.60 -7.88
CA TRP A 16 8.44 10.69 -7.75
C TRP A 16 7.05 10.32 -8.31
N LEU A 17 7.01 9.57 -9.43
CA LEU A 17 5.76 9.15 -10.06
C LEU A 17 5.01 8.15 -9.17
N TYR A 18 5.76 7.25 -8.53
CA TYR A 18 5.22 6.36 -7.51
C TYR A 18 4.63 7.14 -6.32
N THR A 19 5.30 8.21 -5.87
CA THR A 19 4.83 9.00 -4.71
C THR A 19 3.60 9.86 -5.00
N ILE A 20 3.44 10.38 -6.21
CA ILE A 20 2.35 11.33 -6.53
C ILE A 20 1.07 10.65 -7.02
N SER A 21 1.14 9.37 -7.42
CA SER A 21 0.01 8.65 -8.01
C SER A 21 -1.20 8.63 -7.06
N PRO A 22 -2.32 9.32 -7.39
CA PRO A 22 -3.47 9.40 -6.50
C PRO A 22 -4.11 8.03 -6.23
N MET A 23 -3.99 7.11 -7.18
CA MET A 23 -4.53 5.74 -7.09
C MET A 23 -3.74 4.86 -6.12
N LYS A 24 -2.51 5.24 -5.74
CA LYS A 24 -1.71 4.50 -4.75
C LYS A 24 -2.33 4.58 -3.36
N PHE A 25 -2.84 5.74 -2.96
CA PHE A 25 -3.36 5.96 -1.61
C PHE A 25 -4.58 5.10 -1.24
N PRO A 26 -5.66 5.00 -2.06
CA PRO A 26 -6.80 4.15 -1.72
C PRO A 26 -6.43 2.67 -1.76
N LEU A 27 -5.57 2.25 -2.70
CA LEU A 27 -5.03 0.89 -2.74
C LEU A 27 -4.26 0.58 -1.46
N SER A 28 -3.38 1.49 -1.04
CA SER A 28 -2.59 1.34 0.19
C SER A 28 -3.47 1.23 1.43
N VAL A 29 -4.59 1.97 1.49
CA VAL A 29 -5.56 1.84 2.59
C VAL A 29 -6.22 0.46 2.58
N MET A 30 -6.73 0.01 1.43
CA MET A 30 -7.41 -1.29 1.33
C MET A 30 -6.45 -2.45 1.66
N VAL A 31 -5.25 -2.42 1.10
CA VAL A 31 -4.23 -3.46 1.30
C VAL A 31 -3.76 -3.47 2.76
N ALA A 32 -3.44 -2.31 3.34
CA ALA A 32 -2.95 -2.24 4.71
C ALA A 32 -4.01 -2.65 5.75
N LEU A 33 -5.29 -2.36 5.49
CA LEU A 33 -6.40 -2.79 6.36
C LEU A 33 -6.56 -4.32 6.43
N VAL A 34 -6.26 -5.03 5.33
CA VAL A 34 -6.53 -6.47 5.24
C VAL A 34 -5.25 -7.29 5.49
N PHE A 35 -4.13 -6.85 4.93
CA PHE A 35 -2.91 -7.65 4.85
C PHE A 35 -1.80 -7.16 5.79
N ALA A 36 -1.84 -5.91 6.26
CA ALA A 36 -0.86 -5.39 7.21
C ALA A 36 -1.36 -5.36 8.66
N ASP A 37 -2.58 -5.85 8.91
CA ASP A 37 -3.14 -5.95 10.26
C ASP A 37 -2.62 -7.20 10.98
N CYS A 38 -1.77 -6.97 11.98
CA CYS A 38 -1.24 -7.99 12.89
C CYS A 38 -0.58 -7.29 14.09
N ASP A 39 -1.13 -7.50 15.30
CA ASP A 39 -0.63 -6.92 16.55
C ASP A 39 0.71 -7.54 16.97
N GLU A 40 0.79 -8.87 16.94
CA GLU A 40 2.00 -9.64 17.26
C GLU A 40 2.36 -10.55 16.08
N LEU A 41 3.55 -10.33 15.50
CA LEU A 41 4.06 -11.15 14.40
C LEU A 41 4.41 -12.56 14.90
N PRO A 42 4.04 -13.63 14.17
CA PRO A 42 4.49 -14.97 14.50
C PRO A 42 5.99 -15.11 14.30
N THR A 43 6.61 -16.01 15.06
CA THR A 43 8.05 -16.26 15.00
C THR A 43 8.33 -17.57 14.30
N TRP A 44 9.24 -17.55 13.32
CA TRP A 44 9.72 -18.77 12.67
C TRP A 44 10.64 -19.55 13.62
N ASN A 45 10.29 -20.81 13.92
CA ASN A 45 11.14 -21.70 14.69
C ASN A 45 11.91 -22.65 13.75
N GLU A 46 13.23 -22.47 13.66
CA GLU A 46 14.10 -23.28 12.81
C GLU A 46 14.16 -24.76 13.20
N THR A 47 13.92 -25.08 14.49
CA THR A 47 14.02 -26.46 14.99
C THR A 47 12.78 -27.27 14.61
N THR A 48 11.59 -26.66 14.72
CA THR A 48 10.31 -27.31 14.40
C THR A 48 9.87 -27.08 12.95
N GLN A 49 10.56 -26.21 12.21
CA GLN A 49 10.25 -25.83 10.82
C GLN A 49 8.81 -25.30 10.69
N MET A 50 8.35 -24.56 11.69
CA MET A 50 7.00 -24.01 11.75
C MET A 50 6.98 -22.63 12.40
N TYR A 51 5.94 -21.85 12.08
CA TYR A 51 5.65 -20.60 12.77
C TYR A 51 4.94 -20.86 14.10
N GLU A 52 5.41 -20.20 15.15
CA GLU A 52 4.80 -20.18 16.47
C GLU A 52 4.05 -18.86 16.70
N ASN A 53 3.00 -18.90 17.52
CA ASN A 53 2.16 -17.73 17.86
C ASN A 53 1.47 -17.08 16.64
N VAL A 54 0.96 -17.90 15.72
CA VAL A 54 0.22 -17.41 14.55
C VAL A 54 -1.13 -16.84 14.98
N GLY A 55 -1.27 -15.51 14.82
CA GLY A 55 -2.53 -14.80 15.04
C GLY A 55 -3.61 -15.13 14.00
N SER A 56 -4.87 -14.83 14.31
CA SER A 56 -6.00 -15.09 13.41
C SER A 56 -6.11 -14.11 12.24
N ASN A 57 -5.47 -12.94 12.34
CA ASN A 57 -5.53 -11.92 11.30
C ASN A 57 -4.75 -12.37 10.08
N LEU A 58 -5.21 -11.98 8.90
CA LEU A 58 -4.62 -12.44 7.64
C LEU A 58 -3.17 -11.98 7.48
N GLY A 59 -2.81 -10.81 8.01
CA GLY A 59 -1.43 -10.31 8.02
C GLY A 59 -0.48 -11.15 8.88
N CYS A 60 -0.98 -11.79 9.95
CA CYS A 60 -0.19 -12.68 10.80
C CYS A 60 0.03 -14.06 10.18
N GLN A 61 -0.64 -14.39 9.07
CA GLN A 61 -0.52 -15.71 8.48
C GLN A 61 0.81 -15.84 7.73
N PRO A 62 1.50 -16.99 7.81
CA PRO A 62 2.64 -17.27 6.96
C PRO A 62 2.23 -17.26 5.49
N MET A 63 3.07 -16.70 4.63
CA MET A 63 2.78 -16.66 3.21
C MET A 63 2.90 -18.06 2.60
N ALA A 64 1.83 -18.52 1.96
CA ALA A 64 1.86 -19.75 1.18
C ALA A 64 2.52 -19.51 -0.18
N ASN A 65 3.38 -20.44 -0.62
CA ASN A 65 4.01 -20.43 -1.93
C ASN A 65 4.83 -19.16 -2.22
N SER A 66 5.54 -18.62 -1.23
CA SER A 66 6.52 -17.56 -1.45
C SER A 66 7.59 -18.01 -2.46
N PRO A 67 8.12 -17.11 -3.30
CA PRO A 67 9.25 -17.43 -4.17
C PRO A 67 10.44 -17.91 -3.34
N ALA A 68 11.21 -18.88 -3.85
CA ALA A 68 12.32 -19.50 -3.13
C ALA A 68 13.38 -18.50 -2.64
N ASP A 69 13.52 -17.36 -3.32
CA ASP A 69 14.47 -16.29 -2.99
C ASP A 69 14.06 -15.46 -1.75
N VAL A 70 12.80 -15.52 -1.32
CA VAL A 70 12.24 -14.64 -0.26
C VAL A 70 12.22 -15.31 1.12
N GLY A 71 12.37 -16.63 1.18
CA GLY A 71 12.42 -17.38 2.44
C GLY A 71 11.10 -17.37 3.24
N HIS A 72 11.23 -17.48 4.57
CA HIS A 72 10.12 -17.48 5.51
C HIS A 72 9.65 -16.03 5.76
N ILE A 73 8.46 -15.69 5.25
CA ILE A 73 7.86 -14.36 5.42
C ILE A 73 6.35 -14.47 5.73
N THR A 74 5.82 -13.54 6.51
CA THR A 74 4.38 -13.39 6.72
C THR A 74 3.72 -12.54 5.64
N VAL A 75 2.38 -12.57 5.57
CA VAL A 75 1.61 -11.72 4.65
C VAL A 75 1.82 -10.23 4.95
N LYS A 76 1.91 -9.85 6.22
CA LYS A 76 2.20 -8.47 6.64
C LYS A 76 3.57 -8.02 6.17
N GLU A 77 4.62 -8.77 6.52
CA GLU A 77 6.00 -8.40 6.18
C GLU A 77 6.18 -8.24 4.67
N TYR A 78 5.64 -9.16 3.87
CA TYR A 78 5.70 -9.03 2.42
C TYR A 78 4.97 -7.80 1.90
N THR A 79 3.81 -7.49 2.48
CA THR A 79 3.01 -6.34 2.08
C THR A 79 3.74 -5.03 2.37
N GLU A 80 4.39 -4.95 3.53
CA GLU A 80 5.17 -3.79 3.95
C GLU A 80 6.47 -3.65 3.13
N GLU A 81 7.23 -4.74 2.95
CA GLU A 81 8.52 -4.71 2.27
C GLU A 81 8.39 -4.52 0.74
N TYR A 82 7.52 -5.28 0.08
CA TYR A 82 7.42 -5.27 -1.38
C TYR A 82 6.51 -4.17 -1.90
N PHE A 83 5.38 -3.89 -1.23
CA PHE A 83 4.43 -2.86 -1.67
C PHE A 83 4.61 -1.51 -0.97
N GLY A 84 5.27 -1.47 0.19
CA GLY A 84 5.40 -0.24 0.98
C GLY A 84 4.06 0.24 1.53
N MET A 85 3.21 -0.69 1.97
CA MET A 85 1.84 -0.44 2.41
C MET A 85 1.67 -0.87 3.87
N GLU A 86 2.04 0.02 4.78
CA GLU A 86 2.03 -0.21 6.23
C GLU A 86 0.68 0.17 6.86
N HIS A 87 0.29 -0.56 7.91
CA HIS A 87 -0.96 -0.31 8.64
C HIS A 87 -1.00 1.09 9.27
N ASP A 88 0.11 1.57 9.85
CA ASP A 88 0.19 2.88 10.49
C ASP A 88 -0.02 4.05 9.50
N THR A 89 0.12 3.81 8.20
CA THR A 89 -0.01 4.84 7.18
C THR A 89 -1.44 5.03 6.68
N ILE A 90 -2.40 4.23 7.14
CA ILE A 90 -3.80 4.26 6.71
C ILE A 90 -4.40 5.66 6.89
N ALA A 91 -4.28 6.26 8.08
CA ALA A 91 -4.87 7.57 8.37
C ALA A 91 -4.28 8.67 7.46
N ARG A 92 -2.97 8.65 7.25
CA ARG A 92 -2.27 9.58 6.35
C ARG A 92 -2.77 9.41 4.91
N ASN A 93 -2.79 8.18 4.40
CA ASN A 93 -3.19 7.89 3.03
C ASN A 93 -4.66 8.26 2.80
N PHE A 94 -5.54 7.97 3.76
CA PHE A 94 -6.95 8.37 3.71
C PHE A 94 -7.11 9.90 3.65
N GLY A 95 -6.36 10.64 4.48
CA GLY A 95 -6.33 12.10 4.43
C GLY A 95 -5.86 12.64 3.07
N VAL A 96 -4.83 12.02 2.47
CA VAL A 96 -4.36 12.40 1.12
C VAL A 96 -5.44 12.17 0.06
N VAL A 97 -6.18 11.06 0.11
CA VAL A 97 -7.30 10.80 -0.82
C VAL A 97 -8.35 11.92 -0.74
N ILE A 98 -8.75 12.31 0.47
CA ILE A 98 -9.69 13.43 0.67
C ILE A 98 -9.09 14.71 0.09
N GLY A 99 -7.82 15.00 0.35
CA GLY A 99 -7.11 16.15 -0.21
C GLY A 99 -7.13 16.16 -1.75
N CYS A 100 -6.83 15.04 -2.39
CA CYS A 100 -6.90 14.90 -3.85
C CYS A 100 -8.31 15.17 -4.37
N ILE A 101 -9.35 14.62 -3.73
CA ILE A 101 -10.75 14.87 -4.11
C ILE A 101 -11.06 16.36 -4.06
N VAL A 102 -10.73 17.04 -2.97
CA VAL A 102 -10.97 18.48 -2.82
C VAL A 102 -10.23 19.29 -3.90
N VAL A 103 -8.96 18.99 -4.15
CA VAL A 103 -8.16 19.67 -5.19
C VAL A 103 -8.78 19.48 -6.57
N PHE A 104 -9.11 18.25 -6.96
CA PHE A 104 -9.73 18.00 -8.27
C PHE A 104 -11.11 18.64 -8.40
N ARG A 105 -11.88 18.72 -7.30
CA ARG A 105 -13.16 19.44 -7.29
C ARG A 105 -12.96 20.94 -7.51
N ILE A 106 -11.99 21.57 -6.83
CA ILE A 106 -11.66 22.99 -7.02
C ILE A 106 -11.20 23.25 -8.45
N LEU A 107 -10.29 22.42 -8.98
CA LEU A 107 -9.83 22.53 -10.37
C LEU A 107 -10.98 22.37 -11.36
N GLY A 108 -11.91 21.43 -11.12
CA GLY A 108 -13.12 21.27 -11.91
C GLY A 108 -14.04 22.49 -11.88
N LEU A 109 -14.24 23.10 -10.70
CA LEU A 109 -15.01 24.33 -10.57
C LEU A 109 -14.35 25.52 -11.28
N LEU A 110 -13.02 25.64 -11.18
CA LEU A 110 -12.25 26.66 -11.89
C LEU A 110 -12.33 26.45 -13.41
N ALA A 111 -12.23 25.21 -13.89
CA ALA A 111 -12.41 24.88 -15.29
C ALA A 111 -13.82 25.25 -15.77
N LEU A 112 -14.87 24.90 -15.03
CA LEU A 112 -16.24 25.31 -15.37
C LEU A 112 -16.44 26.82 -15.35
N ARG A 113 -15.71 27.56 -14.52
CA ARG A 113 -15.78 29.03 -14.47
C ARG A 113 -15.05 29.70 -15.62
N PHE A 114 -13.85 29.22 -15.97
CA PHE A 114 -12.93 29.92 -16.88
C PHE A 114 -12.81 29.27 -18.26
N VAL A 115 -12.96 27.94 -18.36
CA VAL A 115 -12.94 27.19 -19.62
C VAL A 115 -14.32 27.17 -20.29
N ASN A 116 -15.40 27.46 -19.56
CA ASN A 116 -16.75 27.63 -20.14
C ASN A 116 -16.90 28.94 -20.95
N HIS A 117 -15.81 29.41 -21.57
CA HIS A 117 -15.75 30.58 -22.44
C HIS A 117 -16.15 30.27 -23.90
N GLN A 118 -16.96 29.24 -24.14
CA GLN A 118 -17.36 28.79 -25.49
C GLN A 118 -18.84 29.08 -25.84
N LYS A 119 -19.56 29.86 -25.02
CA LYS A 119 -20.91 30.36 -25.37
C LYS A 119 -21.07 31.87 -25.16
N ARG A 120 -20.08 32.66 -25.58
CA ARG A 120 -20.30 34.06 -25.90
C ARG A 120 -19.82 34.34 -27.32
#